data_AF-A0A1F6FTT9-F1
#
_entry.id   AF-A0A1F6FTT9-F1
#
_cell.length_a   1.000
_cell.length_b   1.000
_cell.length_c   1.000
_cell.angle_alpha   90.00
_cell.angle_beta   90.00
_cell.angle_gamma   90.00
#
_symmetry.space_group_name_H-M   'P 1'
#
loop_
_entity.id
_entity.type
_entity.pdbx_description
1 polymer ?
#
loop_
_entity_poly.entity_id
_entity_poly.type
_entity_poly.pdbx_seq_one_letter_code
_entity_poly.pdbx_strand_id
1 'polypeptide(L)'
;MQGGTDHFNEQWPPYWINLFKNEGYDLLDPFRYLIWNEEDIKDHYKQNTILVVKESAINGNSFFEEERKYAKRSLVSVVHPNKFIKIKDLHYRSLKQELPVFIKLFTNFLRNTLKIK
;
A
#
# COMPACT_ATOMS: atom_id res chain seq x y z
N MET A 1 3.15 -4.02 -0.43
CA MET A 1 3.70 -3.33 -1.62
C MET A 1 2.95 -3.79 -2.87
N GLN A 2 3.28 -3.28 -4.06
CA GLN A 2 2.57 -3.61 -5.30
C GLN A 2 2.93 -5.02 -5.79
N GLY A 3 4.17 -5.46 -5.55
CA GLY A 3 4.74 -6.73 -6.01
C GLY A 3 4.86 -6.78 -7.54
N GLY A 4 5.84 -7.53 -8.05
CA GLY A 4 6.02 -7.73 -9.50
C GLY A 4 7.46 -8.04 -9.89
N THR A 5 7.68 -8.33 -11.18
CA THR A 5 9.02 -8.50 -11.76
C THR A 5 9.64 -7.11 -11.97
N ASP A 6 10.90 -6.92 -11.61
CA ASP A 6 11.65 -5.66 -11.78
C ASP A 6 11.09 -4.43 -11.02
N HIS A 7 10.39 -4.67 -9.92
CA HIS A 7 9.88 -3.61 -9.06
C HIS A 7 10.91 -3.22 -7.99
N PHE A 8 11.80 -2.28 -8.33
CA PHE A 8 12.87 -1.79 -7.44
C PHE A 8 12.42 -0.66 -6.49
N ASN A 9 11.47 0.16 -6.93
CA ASN A 9 11.05 1.39 -6.24
C ASN A 9 9.72 1.22 -5.49
N GLU A 10 9.53 0.07 -4.84
CA GLU A 10 8.33 -0.16 -4.05
C GLU A 10 8.47 0.43 -2.65
N GLN A 11 8.02 1.67 -2.52
CA GLN A 11 7.93 2.32 -1.22
C GLN A 11 6.51 2.78 -0.94
N TRP A 12 6.16 2.85 0.35
CA TRP A 12 4.87 3.40 0.75
C TRP A 12 4.79 4.88 0.38
N PRO A 13 3.59 5.42 0.08
CA PRO A 13 3.42 6.82 -0.26
C PRO A 13 4.14 7.84 0.65
N PRO A 14 4.22 7.68 1.99
CA PRO A 14 4.97 8.61 2.85
C PRO A 14 6.44 8.78 2.49
N TYR A 15 7.11 7.73 2.01
CA TYR A 15 8.49 7.83 1.56
C TYR A 15 8.62 8.79 0.39
N TRP A 16 7.77 8.61 -0.63
CA TRP A 16 7.76 9.46 -1.83
C TRP A 16 7.36 10.89 -1.48
N ILE A 17 6.36 11.07 -0.62
CA ILE A 17 5.93 12.39 -0.16
C ILE A 17 7.07 13.15 0.50
N ASN A 18 7.81 12.50 1.40
CA ASN A 18 8.93 13.14 2.06
C ASN A 18 10.04 13.49 1.05
N LEU A 19 10.32 12.58 0.10
CA LEU A 19 11.30 12.83 -0.96
C LEU A 19 10.91 14.03 -1.83
N PHE A 20 9.67 14.08 -2.32
CA PHE A 20 9.15 15.17 -3.13
C PHE A 20 9.06 16.50 -2.36
N LYS A 21 8.72 16.43 -1.08
CA LYS A 21 8.69 17.61 -0.21
C LYS A 21 10.05 18.28 -0.07
N ASN A 22 11.12 17.48 0.04
CA ASN A 22 12.49 18.02 0.08
C ASN A 22 12.88 18.75 -1.23
N GLU A 23 12.23 18.41 -2.34
CA GLU A 23 12.43 19.03 -3.65
C GLU A 23 11.43 20.18 -3.95
N GLY A 24 10.65 20.63 -2.96
CA GLY A 24 9.72 21.75 -3.10
C GLY A 24 8.40 21.41 -3.80
N TYR A 25 7.95 20.16 -3.68
CA TYR A 25 6.64 19.70 -4.13
C TYR A 25 5.74 19.39 -2.93
N ASP A 26 4.44 19.58 -3.09
CA ASP A 26 3.44 19.13 -2.13
C ASP A 26 2.51 18.08 -2.75
N LEU A 27 1.93 17.26 -1.89
CA LEU A 27 0.99 16.23 -2.29
C LEU A 27 -0.44 16.78 -2.34
N LEU A 28 -1.13 16.39 -3.40
CA LEU A 28 -2.56 16.53 -3.62
C LEU A 28 -3.19 15.13 -3.81
N ASP A 29 -4.46 14.93 -3.43
CA ASP A 29 -5.13 13.62 -3.53
C ASP A 29 -6.50 13.68 -4.23
N PRO A 30 -6.59 14.30 -5.43
CA PRO A 30 -7.88 14.56 -6.07
C PRO A 30 -8.51 13.31 -6.68
N PHE A 31 -7.80 12.18 -6.69
CA PHE A 31 -8.21 11.00 -7.46
C PHE A 31 -8.75 9.89 -6.58
N ARG A 32 -8.13 9.61 -5.43
CA ARG A 32 -8.40 8.35 -4.71
C ARG A 32 -9.83 8.26 -4.21
N TYR A 33 -10.45 9.37 -3.83
CA TYR A 33 -11.86 9.37 -3.43
C TYR A 33 -12.83 9.07 -4.59
N LEU A 34 -12.44 9.37 -5.84
CA LEU A 34 -13.23 9.07 -7.04
C LEU A 34 -13.13 7.59 -7.42
N ILE A 35 -11.94 7.00 -7.29
CA ILE A 35 -11.66 5.65 -7.79
C ILE A 35 -11.72 4.56 -6.71
N TRP A 36 -11.90 4.91 -5.43
CA TRP A 36 -11.76 3.95 -4.32
C TRP A 36 -12.72 2.76 -4.45
N ASN A 37 -13.98 3.01 -4.80
CA ASN A 37 -15.01 1.97 -4.85
C ASN A 37 -15.22 1.38 -6.25
N GLU A 38 -14.50 1.85 -7.26
CA GLU A 38 -14.68 1.41 -8.65
C GLU A 38 -14.15 -0.02 -8.85
N GLU A 39 -15.01 -0.97 -9.23
CA GLU A 39 -14.66 -2.39 -9.31
C GLU A 39 -13.64 -2.69 -10.43
N ASP A 40 -13.71 -1.95 -11.53
CA ASP A 40 -12.83 -2.13 -12.70
C ASP A 40 -11.39 -1.62 -12.48
N ILE A 41 -11.13 -0.95 -11.37
CA ILE A 41 -9.82 -0.38 -11.05
C ILE A 41 -9.08 -1.29 -10.07
N LYS A 42 -7.85 -1.69 -10.44
CA LYS A 42 -7.02 -2.55 -9.59
C LYS A 42 -6.65 -1.85 -8.27
N ASP A 43 -6.61 -2.63 -7.20
CA ASP A 43 -6.32 -2.17 -5.83
C ASP A 43 -5.05 -1.31 -5.71
N HIS A 44 -3.99 -1.63 -6.49
CA HIS A 44 -2.74 -0.87 -6.45
C HIS A 44 -2.87 0.54 -7.06
N TYR A 45 -3.72 0.75 -8.06
CA TYR A 45 -3.98 2.11 -8.57
C TYR A 45 -4.77 2.93 -7.54
N LYS A 46 -5.78 2.32 -6.91
CA LYS A 46 -6.56 2.98 -5.85
C LYS A 46 -5.70 3.47 -4.69
N GLN A 47 -4.67 2.69 -4.33
CA GLN A 47 -3.79 3.02 -3.21
C GLN A 47 -2.65 3.98 -3.57
N ASN A 48 -2.09 3.87 -4.77
CA ASN A 48 -0.83 4.51 -5.13
C ASN A 48 -0.97 5.71 -6.09
N THR A 49 -2.16 5.97 -6.64
CA THR A 49 -2.39 7.15 -7.50
C THR A 49 -2.45 8.41 -6.66
N ILE A 50 -1.42 9.26 -6.80
CA ILE A 50 -1.23 10.49 -6.02
C ILE A 50 -0.75 11.58 -6.97
N LEU A 51 -1.18 12.82 -6.76
CA LEU A 51 -0.69 13.98 -7.48
C LEU A 51 0.37 14.72 -6.65
N VAL A 52 1.52 15.02 -7.24
CA VAL A 52 2.54 15.89 -6.63
C VAL A 52 2.70 17.14 -7.49
N VAL A 53 2.61 18.31 -6.87
CA VAL A 53 2.62 19.61 -7.54
C VAL A 53 3.67 20.50 -6.90
N LYS A 54 4.43 21.23 -7.72
CA LYS A 54 5.43 22.19 -7.23
C LYS A 54 4.74 23.28 -6.43
N GLU A 55 5.28 23.67 -5.28
CA GLU A 55 4.61 24.65 -4.40
C GLU A 55 4.31 25.98 -5.11
N SER A 56 5.18 26.41 -6.03
CA SER A 56 4.98 27.61 -6.84
C SER A 56 3.77 27.54 -7.78
N ALA A 57 3.36 26.34 -8.20
CA ALA A 57 2.18 26.14 -9.05
C ALA A 57 0.89 26.02 -8.23
N ILE A 58 1.01 25.70 -6.93
CA ILE A 58 -0.13 25.65 -6.01
C ILE A 58 -0.58 27.08 -5.69
N ASN A 59 0.37 27.94 -5.31
CA ASN A 59 0.08 29.32 -4.93
C ASN A 59 -0.43 30.10 -6.16
N GLY A 60 -1.71 30.48 -6.17
CA GLY A 60 -2.35 31.14 -7.31
C GLY A 60 -3.25 30.26 -8.17
N ASN A 61 -3.43 28.99 -7.79
CA ASN A 61 -4.46 28.13 -8.36
C ASN A 61 -5.42 27.67 -7.26
N SER A 62 -6.66 28.18 -7.30
CA SER A 62 -7.66 27.91 -6.25
C SER A 62 -7.97 26.42 -6.09
N PHE A 63 -8.02 25.66 -7.18
CA PHE A 63 -8.25 24.21 -7.13
C PHE A 63 -7.12 23.50 -6.36
N PHE A 64 -5.86 23.82 -6.65
CA PHE A 64 -4.74 23.21 -5.93
C PHE A 64 -4.64 23.65 -4.47
N GLU A 65 -4.97 24.91 -4.16
CA GLU A 65 -4.99 25.40 -2.78
C GLU A 65 -6.06 24.73 -1.93
N GLU A 66 -7.24 24.46 -2.50
CA GLU A 66 -8.29 23.70 -1.84
C GLU A 66 -7.91 22.24 -1.67
N GLU A 67 -7.46 21.59 -2.73
CA GLU A 67 -7.05 20.19 -2.69
C GLU A 67 -5.92 19.95 -1.69
N ARG A 68 -4.97 20.89 -1.56
CA ARG A 68 -3.88 20.84 -0.56
C ARG A 68 -4.42 20.75 0.87
N LYS A 69 -5.54 21.41 1.16
CA LYS A 69 -6.17 21.36 2.49
C LYS A 69 -6.77 19.99 2.78
N TYR A 70 -7.37 19.36 1.77
CA TYR A 70 -7.93 18.00 1.88
C TYR A 70 -6.84 16.93 1.96
N ALA A 71 -5.79 17.05 1.15
CA ALA A 71 -4.65 16.16 1.15
C ALA A 71 -3.99 16.03 2.53
N LYS A 72 -3.87 17.12 3.29
CA LYS A 72 -3.37 17.09 4.68
C LYS A 72 -4.21 16.25 5.64
N ARG A 73 -5.48 16.01 5.32
CA ARG A 73 -6.40 15.15 6.06
C ARG A 73 -6.46 13.74 5.49
N SER A 74 -5.91 13.53 4.29
CA SER A 74 -5.98 12.25 3.59
C SER A 74 -5.13 11.20 4.30
N LEU A 75 -5.69 10.01 4.43
CA LEU A 75 -4.96 8.85 4.90
C LEU A 75 -4.10 8.34 3.74
N VAL A 76 -2.84 8.74 3.76
CA VAL A 76 -1.86 8.42 2.71
C VAL A 76 -1.49 6.93 2.70
N SER A 77 -1.45 6.29 3.87
CA SER A 77 -1.04 4.88 4.05
C SER A 77 -2.22 3.92 4.25
N VAL A 78 -3.22 3.97 3.36
CA VAL A 78 -4.41 3.10 3.45
C VAL A 78 -4.25 1.85 2.62
N VAL A 79 -4.69 0.73 3.17
CA VAL A 79 -4.82 -0.54 2.44
C VAL A 79 -6.27 -0.70 1.99
N HIS A 80 -6.47 -0.92 0.69
CA HIS A 80 -7.80 -1.16 0.16
C HIS A 80 -8.41 -2.45 0.75
N PRO A 81 -9.69 -2.47 1.17
CA PRO A 81 -10.30 -3.65 1.80
C PRO A 81 -10.15 -4.93 0.98
N ASN A 82 -10.33 -4.87 -0.34
CA ASN A 82 -10.17 -6.04 -1.21
C ASN A 82 -8.75 -6.60 -1.17
N LYS A 83 -7.73 -5.73 -1.07
CA LYS A 83 -6.34 -6.17 -0.93
C LYS A 83 -6.09 -6.81 0.43
N PHE A 84 -6.65 -6.23 1.50
CA PHE A 84 -6.54 -6.79 2.85
C PHE A 84 -7.18 -8.18 2.95
N ILE A 85 -8.40 -8.34 2.40
CA ILE A 85 -9.14 -9.60 2.40
C ILE A 85 -8.36 -10.68 1.61
N LYS A 86 -7.87 -10.36 0.41
CA LYS A 86 -7.07 -11.30 -0.40
C LYS A 86 -5.82 -11.82 0.33
N ILE A 87 -5.19 -11.01 1.18
CA ILE A 87 -4.01 -11.42 1.97
C ILE A 87 -4.42 -12.27 3.18
N LYS A 88 -5.56 -11.95 3.80
CA LYS A 88 -6.07 -12.64 4.98
C LYS A 88 -6.66 -14.00 4.65
N ASP A 89 -7.27 -14.14 3.49
CA ASP A 89 -7.95 -15.37 3.10
C ASP A 89 -6.94 -16.49 2.78
N LEU A 90 -6.98 -17.55 3.60
CA LEU A 90 -6.08 -18.71 3.49
C LEU A 90 -6.29 -19.45 2.15
N HIS A 91 -7.48 -19.35 1.55
CA HIS A 91 -7.78 -19.95 0.25
C HIS A 91 -7.00 -19.33 -0.91
N TYR A 92 -6.43 -18.13 -0.73
CA TYR A 92 -5.57 -17.46 -1.72
C TYR A 92 -4.09 -17.77 -1.55
N ARG A 93 -3.71 -18.53 -0.52
CA ARG A 93 -2.32 -18.91 -0.27
C ARG A 93 -2.02 -20.23 -0.95
N SER A 94 -1.06 -20.23 -1.88
CA SER A 94 -0.66 -21.47 -2.56
C SER A 94 -0.04 -22.46 -1.56
N LEU A 95 -0.17 -23.76 -1.81
CA LEU A 95 0.50 -24.82 -1.03
C LEU A 95 2.00 -24.54 -0.83
N LYS A 96 2.65 -23.89 -1.80
CA LYS A 96 4.06 -23.50 -1.73
C LYS A 96 4.37 -22.47 -0.63
N GLN A 97 3.40 -21.62 -0.29
CA GLN A 97 3.52 -20.62 0.79
C GLN A 97 3.20 -21.22 2.17
N GLU A 98 2.34 -22.24 2.21
CA GLU A 98 1.94 -22.92 3.46
C GLU A 98 2.92 -24.02 3.87
N LEU A 99 3.59 -24.66 2.91
CA LEU A 99 4.52 -25.77 3.16
C LEU A 99 5.62 -25.44 4.19
N PRO A 100 6.28 -24.27 4.17
CA PRO A 100 7.29 -23.93 5.18
C PRO A 100 6.70 -23.80 6.60
N VAL A 101 5.47 -23.28 6.71
CA VAL A 101 4.76 -23.14 8.00
C VAL A 101 4.40 -24.52 8.53
N PHE A 102 3.84 -25.37 7.67
CA PHE A 102 3.52 -26.76 8.02
C PHE A 102 4.77 -27.55 8.43
N ILE A 103 5.87 -27.46 7.68
CA ILE A 103 7.15 -28.09 8.03
C ILE A 103 7.64 -27.59 9.39
N LYS A 104 7.55 -26.28 9.66
CA LYS A 104 7.95 -25.70 10.96
C LYS A 104 7.07 -26.20 12.10
N LEU A 105 5.76 -26.27 11.91
CA LEU A 105 4.83 -26.80 12.91
C LEU A 105 5.04 -28.30 13.15
N PHE A 106 5.25 -29.07 12.08
CA PHE A 106 5.51 -30.51 12.15
C PHE A 106 6.86 -30.82 12.82
N THR A 107 7.91 -30.07 12.49
CA THR A 107 9.23 -30.22 13.16
C THR A 107 9.18 -29.80 14.63
N ASN A 108 8.41 -28.76 14.97
CA ASN A 108 8.16 -28.39 16.37
C ASN A 108 7.33 -29.45 17.10
N PHE A 109 6.31 -30.01 16.46
CA PHE A 109 5.53 -31.13 16.99
C PHE A 109 6.43 -32.34 17.24
N LEU A 110 7.21 -32.78 16.26
CA LEU A 110 8.17 -33.88 16.43
C LEU A 110 9.18 -33.58 17.54
N ARG A 111 9.72 -32.36 17.62
CA ARG A 111 10.62 -31.97 18.71
C ARG A 111 9.96 -32.00 20.08
N ASN A 112 8.69 -31.64 20.20
CA ASN A 112 8.00 -31.62 21.49
C ASN A 112 7.49 -33.01 21.89
N THR A 113 7.04 -33.81 20.92
CA THR A 113 6.48 -35.15 21.15
C THR A 113 7.58 -36.22 21.28
N LEU A 114 8.72 -36.06 20.59
CA LEU A 114 9.89 -36.94 20.72
C LEU A 114 10.86 -36.50 21.84
N LYS A 115 10.66 -35.33 22.47
CA LYS A 115 11.32 -34.95 23.73
C LYS A 115 10.53 -35.43 24.96
N ILE A 116 10.02 -36.66 24.91
CA ILE A 116 9.53 -37.37 26.09
C ILE A 116 10.59 -38.42 26.45
N LYS A 117 11.39 -38.04 27.47
CA LYS A 117 12.52 -38.73 28.12
C LYS A 117 13.75 -39.05 27.26
#